data_AF-A0A1X0DVZ1-F1
#
_entry.id   AF-A0A1X0DVZ1-F1
#
_cell.length_a   1.000
_cell.length_b   1.000
_cell.length_c   1.000
_cell.angle_alpha   90.00
_cell.angle_beta   90.00
_cell.angle_gamma   90.00
#
_symmetry.space_group_name_H-M   'P 1'
#
loop_
_entity.id
_entity.type
_entity.pdbx_description
1 polymer ?
#
loop_
_entity_poly.entity_id
_entity_poly.type
_entity_poly.pdbx_seq_one_letter_code
_entity_poly.pdbx_strand_id
1 'polypeptide(L)'
;MWSDAAKGLAKFDEAMVTALDPAGYPVSIRQMTPCYDEATGEFTVVWPRGLSVSAGPAIVLCHSHDEKLWNIKQIQIKGRLERRADRWVFITTGFHRPPASQLGVFWRLARDMRRAGRRYLDQRGLEAPTVNWKALQVLRDRASAKSSSRLL
;
A
#
# COMPACT_ATOMS: atom_id res chain seq x y z
N MET A 1 -15.08 11.32 7.62
CA MET A 1 -13.99 10.92 6.69
C MET A 1 -12.62 11.08 7.31
N TRP A 2 -12.22 12.29 7.74
CA TRP A 2 -10.88 12.55 8.27
C TRP A 2 -10.56 11.82 9.57
N SER A 3 -11.52 11.69 10.49
CA SER A 3 -11.35 10.86 11.69
C SER A 3 -11.05 9.38 11.36
N ASP A 4 -11.58 8.86 10.24
CA ASP A 4 -11.27 7.49 9.81
C ASP A 4 -9.87 7.37 9.20
N ALA A 5 -9.43 8.42 8.50
CA ALA A 5 -8.07 8.51 7.97
C ALA A 5 -7.05 8.58 9.12
N ALA A 6 -7.32 9.39 10.15
CA ALA A 6 -6.49 9.51 11.34
C ALA A 6 -6.39 8.17 12.09
N LYS A 7 -7.53 7.51 12.36
CA LYS A 7 -7.57 6.16 12.96
C LYS A 7 -6.84 5.11 12.11
N GLY A 8 -6.84 5.28 10.79
CA GLY A 8 -6.09 4.44 9.88
C GLY A 8 -4.58 4.66 10.00
N LEU A 9 -4.15 5.92 9.94
CA LEU A 9 -2.74 6.34 10.02
C LEU A 9 -2.10 5.91 11.33
N ALA A 10 -2.80 6.09 12.46
CA ALA A 10 -2.31 5.76 13.80
C ALA A 10 -1.97 4.27 14.01
N LYS A 11 -2.26 3.39 13.04
CA LYS A 11 -1.92 1.96 13.09
C LYS A 11 -0.55 1.63 12.50
N PHE A 12 0.16 2.63 11.98
CA PHE A 12 1.43 2.47 11.32
C PHE A 12 2.45 3.44 11.93
N ASP A 13 3.70 3.01 12.04
CA ASP A 13 4.77 3.86 12.55
C ASP A 13 5.28 4.81 11.47
N GLU A 14 5.19 4.40 10.20
CA GLU A 14 5.69 5.14 9.04
C GLU A 14 4.62 5.34 7.97
N ALA A 15 4.76 6.44 7.24
CA ALA A 15 3.97 6.78 6.08
C ALA A 15 4.87 7.12 4.89
N MET A 16 4.51 6.63 3.71
CA MET A 16 5.12 7.03 2.45
C MET A 16 4.27 8.08 1.77
N VAL A 17 4.84 9.26 1.53
CA VAL A 17 4.18 10.35 0.78
C VAL A 17 4.77 10.38 -0.62
N THR A 18 3.93 10.27 -1.63
CA THR A 18 4.32 10.34 -3.05
C THR A 18 3.66 11.53 -3.71
N ALA A 19 4.45 12.35 -4.40
CA ALA A 19 4.01 13.51 -5.18
C ALA A 19 4.73 13.49 -6.54
N LEU A 20 4.58 14.54 -7.35
CA LEU A 20 5.27 14.65 -8.64
C LEU A 20 6.43 15.64 -8.54
N ASP A 21 7.52 15.37 -9.25
CA ASP A 21 8.58 16.34 -9.49
C ASP A 21 8.18 17.35 -10.59
N PRO A 22 9.01 18.36 -10.92
CA PRO A 22 8.73 19.31 -11.99
C PRO A 22 8.63 18.70 -13.40
N ALA A 23 9.19 17.51 -13.61
CA ALA A 23 9.11 16.78 -14.88
C ALA A 23 7.89 15.84 -14.95
N GLY A 24 7.12 15.74 -13.86
CA GLY A 24 5.93 14.89 -13.77
C GLY A 24 6.21 13.44 -13.34
N TYR A 25 7.44 13.13 -12.90
CA TYR A 25 7.77 11.80 -12.38
C TYR A 25 7.38 11.69 -10.90
N PRO A 26 6.90 10.51 -10.45
CA PRO A 26 6.58 10.30 -9.05
C PRO A 26 7.85 10.29 -8.21
N VAL A 27 7.84 11.09 -7.13
CA VAL A 27 8.86 11.12 -6.10
C VAL A 27 8.24 10.76 -4.76
N SER A 28 8.89 9.87 -4.03
CA SER A 28 8.38 9.32 -2.78
C SER A 28 9.35 9.56 -1.64
N ILE A 29 8.82 9.93 -0.49
CA ILE A 29 9.55 10.00 0.76
C ILE A 29 8.89 9.12 1.80
N ARG A 30 9.70 8.61 2.72
CA ARG A 30 9.23 7.93 3.92
C ARG A 30 9.45 8.86 5.10
N GLN A 31 8.46 8.94 5.97
CA GLN A 31 8.55 9.68 7.22
C GLN A 31 7.80 8.93 8.32
N MET A 32 8.09 9.26 9.58
CA MET A 32 7.25 8.84 10.70
C MET A 32 5.80 9.27 10.45
N THR A 33 4.87 8.45 10.92
CA THR A 33 3.44 8.74 10.75
C THR A 33 3.13 10.14 11.26
N PRO A 34 2.57 11.00 10.39
CA PRO A 34 2.45 12.41 10.69
C PRO A 34 1.34 12.66 11.71
N CYS A 35 1.47 13.74 12.48
CA CYS A 35 0.36 14.26 13.27
C CYS A 35 -0.71 14.79 12.31
N TYR A 36 -1.78 14.03 12.14
CA TYR A 36 -2.87 14.31 11.21
C TYR A 36 -3.97 15.11 11.92
N ASP A 37 -4.27 16.30 11.40
CA ASP A 37 -5.34 17.14 11.93
C ASP A 37 -6.71 16.64 11.42
N GLU A 38 -7.52 16.10 12.33
CA GLU A 38 -8.86 15.59 12.01
C GLU A 38 -9.85 16.68 11.61
N ALA A 39 -9.62 17.93 12.00
CA ALA A 39 -10.51 19.05 11.70
C ALA A 39 -10.28 19.63 10.30
N THR A 40 -9.04 19.57 9.79
CA THR A 40 -8.67 20.11 8.47
C THR A 40 -8.38 19.02 7.44
N GLY A 41 -8.06 17.81 7.88
CA GLY A 41 -7.64 16.71 7.01
C GLY A 41 -6.20 16.87 6.49
N GLU A 42 -5.37 17.59 7.24
CA GLU A 42 -4.03 18.01 6.82
C GLU A 42 -2.93 17.47 7.72
N PHE A 43 -1.72 17.43 7.19
CA PHE A 43 -0.52 17.29 8.01
C PHE A 43 0.71 17.88 7.32
N THR A 44 1.73 18.22 8.12
CA THR A 44 3.00 18.72 7.60
C THR A 44 3.85 17.58 7.06
N VAL A 45 4.42 17.78 5.88
CA VAL A 45 5.32 16.83 5.22
C VAL A 45 6.76 17.34 5.34
N VAL A 46 7.64 16.50 5.87
CA VAL A 46 9.07 16.82 5.93
C VAL A 46 9.73 16.38 4.63
N TRP A 47 9.84 17.31 3.67
CA TRP A 47 10.46 17.02 2.39
C TRP A 47 11.99 17.26 2.43
N PRO A 48 12.82 16.25 2.08
CA PRO A 48 14.28 16.40 2.09
C PRO A 48 14.76 17.50 1.14
N ARG A 49 15.77 18.27 1.60
CA ARG A 49 16.48 19.21 0.73
C ARG A 49 17.21 18.44 -0.38
N GLY A 50 17.13 18.94 -1.61
CA GLY A 50 17.75 18.34 -2.79
C GLY A 50 16.87 17.34 -3.56
N LEU A 51 15.72 16.94 -3.01
CA LEU A 51 14.72 16.16 -3.75
C LEU A 51 13.65 17.09 -4.31
N SER A 52 13.67 17.33 -5.62
CA SER A 52 12.70 18.19 -6.28
C SER A 52 11.27 17.63 -6.18
N VAL A 53 10.32 18.51 -5.89
CA VAL A 53 8.89 18.19 -5.80
C VAL A 53 8.06 19.41 -6.18
N SER A 54 6.91 19.18 -6.78
CA SER A 54 5.94 20.20 -7.16
C SER A 54 4.70 20.12 -6.28
N ALA A 55 4.07 21.27 -6.03
CA ALA A 55 2.71 21.29 -5.51
C ALA A 55 1.76 20.64 -6.52
N GLY A 56 0.79 19.85 -6.06
CA GLY A 56 -0.08 19.10 -6.95
C GLY A 56 -0.64 17.82 -6.33
N PRO A 57 -1.15 16.88 -7.14
CA PRO A 57 -1.67 15.61 -6.66
C PRO A 57 -0.62 14.85 -5.85
N ALA A 58 -1.04 14.27 -4.73
CA ALA A 58 -0.20 13.47 -3.86
C ALA A 58 -0.98 12.29 -3.28
N ILE A 59 -0.26 11.28 -2.82
CA ILE A 59 -0.83 10.10 -2.21
C ILE A 59 -0.01 9.67 -1.00
N VAL A 60 -0.70 9.27 0.06
CA VAL A 60 -0.10 8.70 1.25
C VAL A 60 -0.42 7.22 1.27
N LEU A 61 0.62 6.40 1.42
CA LEU A 61 0.53 4.96 1.58
C LEU A 61 1.18 4.59 2.91
N CYS A 62 0.44 3.89 3.74
CA CYS A 62 1.01 3.18 4.88
C CYS A 62 0.80 1.71 4.66
N HIS A 63 1.82 0.90 4.96
CA HIS A 63 1.65 -0.53 5.04
C HIS A 63 2.50 -1.14 6.15
N SER A 64 2.10 -2.31 6.59
CA SER A 64 2.88 -3.18 7.47
C SER A 64 2.59 -4.64 7.13
N HIS A 65 3.53 -5.50 7.45
CA HIS A 65 3.45 -6.94 7.28
C HIS A 65 4.28 -7.59 8.38
N ASP A 66 4.11 -8.89 8.60
CA ASP A 66 5.04 -9.66 9.42
C ASP A 66 6.34 -9.98 8.64
N GLU A 67 7.31 -10.59 9.31
CA GLU A 67 8.62 -10.95 8.73
C GLU A 67 8.53 -11.85 7.49
N LYS A 68 7.40 -12.51 7.29
CA LYS A 68 7.15 -13.43 6.18
C LYS A 68 6.36 -12.77 5.05
N LEU A 69 6.20 -11.44 5.09
CA LEU A 69 5.36 -10.66 4.17
C LEU A 69 3.88 -11.07 4.20
N TRP A 70 3.44 -11.76 5.26
CA TRP A 70 2.04 -12.07 5.50
C TRP A 70 1.37 -10.96 6.31
N ASN A 71 0.04 -11.10 6.49
CA ASN A 71 -0.77 -10.15 7.24
C ASN A 71 -0.62 -8.70 6.76
N ILE A 72 -0.52 -8.50 5.44
CA ILE A 72 -0.41 -7.17 4.83
C ILE A 72 -1.58 -6.31 5.27
N LYS A 73 -1.27 -5.26 6.02
CA LYS A 73 -2.18 -4.18 6.36
C LYS A 73 -1.74 -2.98 5.53
N GLN A 74 -2.68 -2.33 4.87
CA GLN A 74 -2.38 -1.10 4.14
C GLN A 74 -3.55 -0.15 4.15
N ILE A 75 -3.24 1.14 4.08
CA ILE A 75 -4.21 2.20 3.82
C ILE A 75 -3.65 3.15 2.79
N GLN A 76 -4.55 3.80 2.05
CA GLN A 76 -4.19 4.81 1.07
C GLN A 76 -5.07 6.04 1.25
N ILE A 77 -4.44 7.21 1.31
CA ILE A 77 -5.11 8.51 1.39
C ILE A 77 -4.74 9.31 0.14
N LYS A 78 -5.75 9.71 -0.62
CA LYS A 78 -5.60 10.60 -1.78
C LYS A 78 -5.60 12.04 -1.29
N GLY A 79 -4.76 12.86 -1.89
CA GLY A 79 -4.69 14.27 -1.53
C GLY A 79 -3.88 15.09 -2.50
N ARG A 80 -3.38 16.21 -1.98
CA ARG A 80 -2.56 17.17 -2.70
C ARG A 80 -1.43 17.61 -1.79
N LEU A 81 -0.26 17.84 -2.37
CA LEU A 81 0.85 18.50 -1.71
C LEU A 81 0.77 20.00 -2.04
N GLU A 82 0.81 20.85 -1.02
CA GLU A 82 0.83 22.30 -1.16
C GLU A 82 2.04 22.89 -0.45
N ARG A 83 2.60 23.95 -1.05
CA ARG A 83 3.61 24.78 -0.40
C ARG A 83 2.89 25.89 0.37
N ARG A 84 3.03 25.91 1.70
CA ARG A 84 2.52 26.99 2.55
C ARG A 84 3.71 27.61 3.28
N ALA A 85 4.04 28.86 2.94
CA ALA A 85 5.26 29.51 3.40
C ALA A 85 6.50 28.62 3.18
N ASP A 86 7.20 28.24 4.25
CA ASP A 86 8.42 27.45 4.25
C ASP A 86 8.19 25.94 4.44
N ARG A 87 6.93 25.49 4.56
CA ARG A 87 6.60 24.07 4.78
C ARG A 87 5.76 23.45 3.66
N TRP A 88 5.88 22.14 3.55
CA TRP A 88 5.01 21.33 2.71
C TRP A 88 3.84 20.80 3.54
N VAL A 89 2.64 20.88 3.00
CA VAL A 89 1.42 20.41 3.66
C VAL A 89 0.72 19.43 2.73
N PHE A 90 0.40 18.25 3.24
CA PHE A 90 -0.50 17.33 2.56
C PHE A 90 -1.94 17.64 2.96
N ILE A 91 -2.82 17.72 1.97
CA ILE A 91 -4.25 18.00 2.15
C ILE A 91 -5.04 16.84 1.60
N THR A 92 -5.82 16.19 2.46
CA THR A 92 -6.61 15.03 2.09
C THR A 92 -7.79 15.41 1.20
N THR A 93 -7.89 14.78 0.03
CA THR A 93 -9.04 14.91 -0.88
C THR A 93 -9.91 13.66 -0.93
N GLY A 94 -9.43 12.53 -0.41
CA GLY A 94 -10.23 11.32 -0.33
C GLY A 94 -9.58 10.21 0.46
N PHE A 95 -10.39 9.49 1.22
CA PHE A 95 -9.97 8.30 1.95
C PHE A 95 -10.97 7.17 1.73
N HIS A 96 -10.46 6.02 1.28
CA HIS A 96 -11.28 4.82 1.15
C HIS A 96 -11.02 3.96 2.37
N ARG A 97 -12.03 3.86 3.24
CA ARG A 97 -11.93 3.01 4.43
C ARG A 97 -11.70 1.56 3.97
N PRO A 98 -10.73 0.85 4.57
CA PRO A 98 -10.62 -0.58 4.35
C PRO A 98 -11.95 -1.26 4.68
N PRO A 99 -12.44 -2.17 3.84
CA PRO A 99 -13.72 -2.83 4.08
C PRO A 99 -13.66 -3.65 5.37
N ALA A 100 -14.79 -3.68 6.09
CA ALA A 100 -14.90 -4.39 7.36
C ALA A 100 -14.71 -5.91 7.22
N SER A 101 -14.95 -6.46 6.02
CA SER A 101 -14.70 -7.87 5.70
C SER A 101 -13.76 -7.99 4.50
N GLN A 102 -12.70 -8.76 4.69
CA GLN A 102 -11.71 -9.05 3.66
C GLN A 102 -12.20 -10.08 2.63
N LEU A 103 -13.23 -10.87 2.96
CA LEU A 103 -13.66 -11.98 2.11
C LEU A 103 -14.15 -11.49 0.73
N GLY A 104 -14.97 -10.43 0.71
CA GLY A 104 -15.45 -9.83 -0.53
C GLY A 104 -14.34 -9.18 -1.36
N VAL A 105 -13.31 -8.63 -0.70
CA VAL A 105 -12.12 -8.07 -1.36
C VAL A 105 -11.30 -9.17 -2.01
N PHE A 106 -10.98 -10.22 -1.26
CA PHE A 106 -10.21 -11.35 -1.78
C PHE A 106 -10.89 -12.02 -2.94
N TRP A 107 -12.22 -12.18 -2.88
CA TRP A 107 -12.98 -12.75 -3.98
C TRP A 107 -12.91 -11.88 -5.25
N ARG A 108 -13.06 -10.56 -5.09
CA ARG A 108 -12.92 -9.59 -6.20
C ARG A 108 -11.50 -9.59 -6.77
N LEU A 109 -10.49 -9.54 -5.91
CA LEU A 109 -9.08 -9.58 -6.30
C LEU A 109 -8.74 -10.86 -7.06
N ALA A 110 -9.15 -12.02 -6.55
CA ALA A 110 -8.93 -13.29 -7.22
C ALA A 110 -9.58 -13.34 -8.61
N ARG A 111 -10.80 -12.79 -8.75
CA ARG A 111 -11.48 -12.67 -10.04
C ARG A 111 -10.73 -11.74 -11.00
N ASP A 112 -10.28 -10.58 -10.53
CA ASP A 112 -9.57 -9.60 -11.35
C ASP A 112 -8.19 -10.11 -11.77
N MET A 113 -7.45 -10.77 -10.88
CA MET A 113 -6.18 -11.44 -11.20
C MET A 113 -6.35 -12.54 -12.24
N ARG A 114 -7.39 -13.39 -12.11
CA ARG A 114 -7.71 -14.41 -13.14
C ARG A 114 -7.98 -13.77 -14.49
N ARG A 115 -8.76 -12.68 -14.52
CA ARG A 115 -9.09 -11.96 -15.77
C ARG A 115 -7.85 -11.31 -16.39
N ALA A 116 -6.97 -10.71 -15.59
CA ALA A 116 -5.73 -10.11 -16.07
C ALA A 116 -4.76 -11.18 -16.61
N GLY A 117 -4.57 -12.28 -15.86
CA GLY A 117 -3.74 -13.40 -16.27
C GLY A 117 -4.24 -14.05 -17.55
N ARG A 118 -5.56 -14.24 -17.69
CA ARG A 118 -6.13 -14.78 -18.93
C ARG A 118 -5.85 -13.88 -20.13
N ARG A 119 -6.07 -12.56 -20.00
CA ARG A 119 -5.74 -11.60 -21.06
C ARG A 119 -4.27 -11.66 -21.46
N TYR A 120 -3.35 -11.75 -20.48
CA TYR A 120 -1.92 -11.87 -20.74
C TYR A 120 -1.58 -13.13 -21.54
N LEU A 121 -2.19 -14.26 -21.19
CA LEU A 121 -1.99 -15.54 -21.88
C LEU A 121 -2.58 -15.50 -23.29
N ASP A 122 -3.81 -15.00 -23.45
CA ASP A 122 -4.47 -14.88 -24.76
C ASP A 122 -3.66 -13.98 -25.71
N GLN A 123 -3.14 -12.85 -25.22
CA GLN A 123 -2.28 -11.94 -26.00
C GLN A 123 -0.99 -12.60 -26.48
N ARG A 124 -0.55 -13.68 -25.84
CA ARG A 124 0.68 -14.41 -26.18
C ARG A 124 0.42 -15.77 -26.84
N GLY A 125 -0.85 -16.11 -27.08
CA GLY A 125 -1.22 -17.43 -27.59
C GLY A 125 -0.80 -18.58 -26.66
N LEU A 126 -0.71 -18.31 -25.34
CA LEU A 126 -0.32 -19.30 -24.34
C LEU A 126 -1.55 -19.91 -23.68
N GLU A 127 -1.45 -21.19 -23.32
CA GLU A 127 -2.45 -21.83 -22.47
C GLU A 127 -2.19 -21.58 -20.99
N ALA A 128 -3.24 -21.64 -20.17
CA ALA A 128 -3.10 -21.56 -18.73
C ALA A 128 -2.45 -22.84 -18.20
N PRO A 129 -1.35 -22.75 -17.44
CA PRO A 129 -0.65 -23.93 -16.93
C PRO A 129 -1.49 -24.67 -15.88
N THR A 130 -1.48 -26.00 -15.95
CA THR A 130 -2.07 -26.85 -14.90
C THR A 130 -1.17 -26.84 -13.67
N VAL A 131 -1.67 -26.31 -12.57
CA VAL A 131 -0.92 -26.26 -11.30
C VAL A 131 -0.88 -27.66 -10.67
N ASN A 132 0.32 -28.18 -10.38
CA ASN A 132 0.50 -29.43 -9.65
C ASN A 132 0.30 -29.23 -8.14
N TRP A 133 -0.95 -29.19 -7.71
CA TRP A 133 -1.32 -28.97 -6.31
C TRP A 133 -0.74 -30.02 -5.35
N LYS A 134 -0.60 -31.28 -5.78
CA LYS A 134 0.00 -32.35 -4.96
C LYS A 134 1.46 -32.04 -4.63
N ALA A 135 2.23 -31.61 -5.63
CA ALA A 135 3.63 -31.21 -5.41
C ALA A 135 3.74 -30.02 -4.44
N LEU A 136 2.85 -29.03 -4.57
CA LEU A 136 2.81 -27.88 -3.66
C LEU A 136 2.43 -28.29 -2.23
N GLN A 137 1.51 -29.23 -2.04
CA GLN A 137 1.15 -29.77 -0.73
C GLN A 137 2.35 -30.45 -0.06
N VAL A 138 3.07 -31.32 -0.79
CA VAL A 138 4.29 -31.98 -0.28
C VAL A 138 5.36 -30.95 0.14
N LEU A 139 5.55 -29.90 -0.65
CA LEU A 139 6.50 -28.82 -0.31
C LEU A 139 6.09 -28.07 0.96
N ARG A 140 4.81 -27.73 1.10
CA ARG A 140 4.26 -27.08 2.29
C ARG A 140 4.49 -27.93 3.54
N ASP A 141 4.14 -29.20 3.48
CA ASP A 141 4.20 -30.10 4.64
C ASP A 141 5.66 -30.29 5.11
N ARG A 142 6.61 -30.39 4.17
CA ARG A 142 8.06 -30.40 4.47
C ARG A 142 8.55 -29.11 5.13
N ALA A 143 8.07 -27.95 4.70
CA ALA A 143 8.45 -26.66 5.28
C ALA A 143 7.94 -26.51 6.72
N SER A 144 6.69 -26.94 6.98
CA SER A 144 6.11 -26.93 8.32
C SER A 144 6.86 -27.86 9.28
N ALA A 145 7.22 -29.08 8.85
CA ALA A 145 7.98 -30.03 9.66
C ALA A 145 9.37 -29.50 10.06
N LYS A 146 10.07 -28.81 9.15
CA LYS A 146 11.38 -28.18 9.44
C LYS A 146 11.27 -27.02 10.42
N SER A 147 10.15 -26.28 10.42
CA SER A 147 9.95 -25.17 11.37
C SER A 147 9.74 -25.67 12.80
N SER A 148 9.10 -26.83 12.99
CA SER A 148 8.89 -27.42 14.31
C SER A 148 10.17 -28.04 14.90
N SER A 149 11.10 -28.48 14.06
CA SER A 149 12.38 -29.07 14.48
C SER A 149 13.46 -28.05 14.89
N ARG A 150 13.28 -26.76 14.60
CA ARG A 150 14.24 -25.68 14.96
C ARG A 150 13.94 -24.99 16.30
N LEU A 151 12.85 -25.38 16.96
CA LEU A 151 12.40 -24.83 18.26
C LEU A 151 12.66 -25.79 19.44
N LEU A 152 13.42 -26.85 19.20
CA LEU A 152 14.00 -27.77 20.20
C LEU A 152 15.51 -27.68 20.11
#